data_AF-A0A662P103-F1
#
_entry.id   AF-A0A662P103-F1
#
_cell.length_a   1.000
_cell.length_b   1.000
_cell.length_c   1.000
_cell.angle_alpha   90.00
_cell.angle_beta   90.00
_cell.angle_gamma   90.00
#
_symmetry.space_group_name_H-M   'P 1'
#
loop_
_entity.id
_entity.type
_entity.pdbx_description
1 polymer ?
#
loop_
_entity_poly.entity_id
_entity_poly.type
_entity_poly.pdbx_seq_one_letter_code
_entity_poly.pdbx_strand_id
1 'polypeptide(L)'
;MERGFSIPSANSVDGIVSFLKRIADGHDTISKISEVVDSSVGTVQGYVEACWQLGLIGREKKEKGYRYFPTKLGMRVLKASDWGRKKILQEVVFSYPPFRAIASYLKGGGRDIGELGEFLRDWFNASWSEETYKAKARVLLSWGTQLNLFRKYKKNKGIVIYELGPEGRRFLERERPFIYTLKTSIRGRDKEL
;
A
#
# COMPACT_ATOMS: atom_id res chain seq x y z
N MET A 1 1.57 -13.08 -15.34
CA MET A 1 0.44 -12.20 -14.98
C MET A 1 1.02 -10.94 -14.39
N GLU A 2 0.85 -9.83 -15.08
CA GLU A 2 1.11 -8.50 -14.53
C GLU A 2 0.26 -8.31 -13.26
N ARG A 3 0.84 -7.70 -12.22
CA ARG A 3 0.07 -7.39 -11.02
C ARG A 3 -0.90 -6.28 -11.37
N GLY A 4 -2.19 -6.60 -11.48
CA GLY A 4 -3.24 -5.59 -11.45
C GLY A 4 -3.19 -4.86 -10.10
N PHE A 5 -3.18 -3.53 -10.13
CA PHE A 5 -3.23 -2.73 -8.91
C PHE A 5 -4.64 -2.78 -8.33
N SER A 6 -4.74 -2.93 -7.01
CA SER A 6 -6.00 -2.80 -6.28
C SER A 6 -5.74 -2.03 -5.00
N ILE A 7 -6.66 -1.15 -4.58
CA ILE A 7 -6.56 -0.48 -3.28
C ILE A 7 -7.15 -1.42 -2.22
N PRO A 8 -6.33 -1.93 -1.28
CA PRO A 8 -6.80 -2.82 -0.21
C PRO A 8 -7.68 -2.06 0.79
N SER A 9 -8.34 -2.77 1.71
CA SER A 9 -9.15 -2.18 2.78
C SER A 9 -8.35 -1.82 4.05
N ALA A 10 -7.07 -2.22 4.11
CA ALA A 10 -6.22 -2.01 5.28
C ALA A 10 -5.79 -0.54 5.44
N ASN A 11 -6.25 0.13 6.50
CA ASN A 11 -5.98 1.56 6.73
C ASN A 11 -4.85 1.84 7.73
N SER A 12 -4.23 0.82 8.34
CA SER A 12 -3.16 0.98 9.34
C SER A 12 -1.81 0.51 8.81
N VAL A 13 -0.78 1.35 8.93
CA VAL A 13 0.60 0.99 8.59
C VAL A 13 1.18 0.01 9.61
N ASP A 14 0.90 0.24 10.89
CA ASP A 14 1.31 -0.69 11.96
C ASP A 14 0.62 -2.04 11.81
N GLY A 15 -0.64 -2.03 11.37
CA GLY A 15 -1.35 -3.26 11.00
C GLY A 15 -0.65 -4.01 9.87
N ILE A 16 -0.21 -3.32 8.81
CA ILE A 16 0.56 -3.94 7.71
C ILE A 16 1.83 -4.60 8.25
N VAL A 17 2.58 -3.93 9.14
CA VAL A 17 3.80 -4.51 9.74
C VAL A 17 3.47 -5.71 10.64
N SER A 18 2.41 -5.62 11.42
CA SER A 18 1.94 -6.72 12.28
C SER A 18 1.58 -7.97 11.49
N PHE A 19 0.82 -7.83 10.40
CA PHE A 19 0.46 -8.95 9.52
C PHE A 19 1.66 -9.52 8.78
N LEU A 20 2.58 -8.66 8.33
CA LEU A 20 3.86 -9.11 7.76
C LEU A 20 4.65 -9.96 8.77
N LYS A 21 4.66 -9.58 10.05
CA LYS A 21 5.31 -10.36 11.12
C LYS A 21 4.66 -11.74 11.27
N ARG A 22 3.32 -11.83 11.30
CA ARG A 22 2.61 -13.13 11.39
C ARG A 22 2.98 -14.06 10.24
N ILE A 23 3.09 -13.53 9.03
CA ILE A 23 3.51 -14.31 7.85
C ILE A 23 4.96 -14.78 7.99
N ALA A 24 5.85 -13.93 8.51
CA ALA A 24 7.25 -14.30 8.77
C ALA A 24 7.39 -15.35 9.90
N ASP A 25 6.48 -15.35 10.87
CA ASP A 25 6.41 -16.33 11.96
C ASP A 25 5.83 -17.68 11.51
N GLY A 26 5.43 -17.83 10.24
CA GLY A 26 4.95 -19.09 9.65
C GLY A 26 3.43 -19.22 9.53
N HIS A 27 2.66 -18.19 9.88
CA HIS A 27 1.22 -18.14 9.62
C HIS A 27 0.99 -17.73 8.16
N ASP A 28 1.04 -18.73 7.28
CA ASP A 28 1.21 -18.54 5.84
C ASP A 28 -0.07 -18.63 5.02
N THR A 29 -1.23 -18.81 5.66
CA THR A 29 -2.56 -18.78 5.01
C THR A 29 -3.47 -17.80 5.72
N ILE A 30 -4.49 -17.30 5.02
CA ILE A 30 -5.48 -16.39 5.61
C ILE A 30 -6.15 -17.02 6.84
N SER A 31 -6.50 -18.32 6.78
CA SER A 31 -7.13 -19.02 7.91
C SER A 31 -6.23 -19.05 9.15
N LYS A 32 -4.97 -19.48 9.01
CA LYS A 32 -4.01 -19.53 10.11
C LYS A 32 -3.73 -18.14 10.69
N ILE A 33 -3.65 -17.12 9.85
CA ILE A 33 -3.47 -15.75 10.33
C ILE A 33 -4.71 -15.31 11.12
N SER A 34 -5.91 -15.56 10.58
CA SER A 34 -7.21 -15.21 11.19
C SER A 34 -7.37 -15.80 12.58
N GLU A 35 -6.98 -17.06 12.78
CA GLU A 35 -6.99 -17.77 14.07
C GLU A 35 -6.10 -17.09 15.12
N VAL A 36 -4.93 -16.59 14.71
CA VAL A 36 -3.92 -16.02 15.63
C VAL A 36 -4.20 -14.56 15.98
N VAL A 37 -4.83 -13.82 15.08
CA VAL A 37 -5.14 -12.39 15.28
C VAL A 37 -6.56 -12.15 15.78
N ASP A 38 -7.36 -13.21 15.95
CA ASP A 38 -8.79 -13.15 16.32
C ASP A 38 -9.53 -12.04 15.55
N SER A 39 -9.42 -12.08 14.22
CA SER A 39 -10.05 -11.10 13.33
C SER A 39 -10.76 -11.79 12.18
N SER A 40 -11.75 -11.10 11.60
CA SER A 40 -12.50 -11.63 10.46
C SER A 40 -11.60 -11.88 9.24
N VAL A 41 -11.98 -12.88 8.44
CA VAL A 41 -11.31 -13.24 7.18
C VAL A 41 -11.18 -12.04 6.24
N GLY A 42 -12.22 -11.20 6.14
CA GLY A 42 -12.19 -9.99 5.31
C GLY A 42 -11.15 -8.95 5.78
N THR A 43 -10.98 -8.79 7.10
CA THR A 43 -9.95 -7.92 7.66
C THR A 43 -8.55 -8.45 7.35
N VAL A 44 -8.34 -9.74 7.58
CA VAL A 44 -7.06 -10.42 7.29
C VAL A 44 -6.72 -10.31 5.81
N GLN A 45 -7.70 -10.57 4.93
CA GLN A 45 -7.55 -10.40 3.48
C GLN A 45 -7.11 -8.98 3.11
N GLY A 46 -7.71 -7.96 3.72
CA GLY A 46 -7.33 -6.57 3.49
C GLY A 46 -5.85 -6.28 3.80
N TYR A 47 -5.35 -6.76 4.94
CA TYR A 47 -3.96 -6.55 5.35
C TYR A 47 -2.96 -7.40 4.56
N VAL A 48 -3.32 -8.64 4.23
CA VAL A 48 -2.51 -9.52 3.39
C VAL A 48 -2.40 -8.95 1.98
N GLU A 49 -3.51 -8.47 1.41
CA GLU A 49 -3.51 -7.80 0.09
C GLU A 49 -2.66 -6.53 0.12
N ALA A 50 -2.72 -5.73 1.19
CA ALA A 50 -1.84 -4.57 1.34
C ALA A 50 -0.36 -4.96 1.37
N CYS A 51 0.02 -5.98 2.15
CA CYS A 51 1.38 -6.48 2.17
C CYS A 51 1.84 -6.95 0.77
N TRP A 52 0.95 -7.58 0.00
CA TRP A 52 1.25 -8.11 -1.33
C TRP A 52 1.39 -7.01 -2.38
N GLN A 53 0.46 -6.05 -2.41
CA GLN A 53 0.47 -4.87 -3.29
C GLN A 53 1.72 -4.01 -3.06
N LEU A 54 2.14 -3.88 -1.80
CA LEU A 54 3.37 -3.18 -1.42
C LEU A 54 4.66 -4.00 -1.63
N GLY A 55 4.56 -5.23 -2.13
CA GLY A 55 5.72 -6.09 -2.41
C GLY A 55 6.44 -6.62 -1.16
N LEU A 56 5.84 -6.50 0.02
CA LEU A 56 6.39 -6.97 1.29
C LEU A 56 6.30 -8.50 1.41
N ILE A 57 5.29 -9.10 0.78
CA ILE A 57 5.11 -10.56 0.70
C ILE A 57 5.00 -11.03 -0.75
N GLY A 58 5.43 -12.27 -0.97
CA GLY A 58 5.08 -13.08 -2.13
C GLY A 58 3.89 -13.97 -1.81
N ARG A 59 3.31 -14.57 -2.87
CA ARG A 59 2.27 -15.58 -2.73
C ARG A 59 2.47 -16.69 -3.74
N GLU A 60 2.14 -17.91 -3.33
CA GLU A 60 2.16 -19.11 -4.16
C GLU A 60 0.76 -19.71 -4.21
N LYS A 61 0.24 -20.00 -5.41
CA LYS A 61 -1.07 -20.65 -5.56
C LYS A 61 -0.96 -22.10 -5.11
N LYS A 62 -1.89 -22.52 -4.25
CA LYS A 62 -2.09 -23.91 -3.80
C LYS A 62 -3.51 -24.35 -4.20
N GLU A 63 -3.83 -25.62 -4.01
CA GLU A 63 -5.17 -26.17 -4.33
C GLU A 63 -6.29 -25.41 -3.61
N LYS A 64 -6.07 -25.02 -2.34
CA LYS A 64 -7.04 -24.28 -1.51
C LYS A 64 -6.57 -22.86 -1.21
N GLY A 65 -6.31 -22.08 -2.26
CA GLY A 65 -6.01 -20.65 -2.14
C GLY A 65 -4.52 -20.32 -2.28
N TYR A 66 -4.01 -19.43 -1.43
CA TYR A 66 -2.63 -18.94 -1.52
C TYR A 66 -1.86 -19.17 -0.23
N ARG A 67 -0.58 -19.53 -0.38
CA ARG A 67 0.42 -19.50 0.69
C ARG A 67 1.26 -18.24 0.56
N TYR A 68 1.43 -17.51 1.64
CA TYR A 68 2.16 -16.24 1.69
C TYR A 68 3.53 -16.41 2.34
N PHE A 69 4.50 -15.64 1.89
CA PHE A 69 5.86 -15.67 2.43
C PHE A 69 6.49 -14.27 2.37
N PRO A 70 7.33 -13.87 3.32
CA PRO A 70 7.96 -12.55 3.30
C PRO A 70 8.96 -12.45 2.14
N THR A 71 8.99 -11.29 1.47
CA THR A 71 10.05 -11.01 0.48
C THR A 71 11.32 -10.52 1.18
N LYS A 72 12.42 -10.37 0.43
CA LYS A 72 13.63 -9.69 0.93
C LYS A 72 13.31 -8.28 1.45
N LEU A 73 12.40 -7.55 0.79
CA LEU A 73 11.94 -6.23 1.23
C LEU A 73 11.11 -6.34 2.52
N GLY A 74 10.18 -7.29 2.61
CA GLY A 74 9.42 -7.54 3.84
C GLY A 74 10.33 -7.85 5.03
N MET A 75 11.33 -8.71 4.85
CA MET A 75 12.31 -9.01 5.91
C MET A 75 13.14 -7.79 6.31
N ARG A 76 13.47 -6.89 5.38
CA ARG A 76 14.14 -5.62 5.71
C ARG A 76 13.26 -4.71 6.57
N VAL A 77 11.96 -4.63 6.29
CA VAL A 77 11.00 -3.87 7.11
C VAL A 77 10.95 -4.43 8.54
N LEU A 78 10.89 -5.75 8.69
CA LEU A 78 10.82 -6.39 10.02
C LEU A 78 12.10 -6.22 10.83
N LYS A 79 13.27 -6.25 10.19
CA LYS A 79 14.58 -6.13 10.85
C LYS A 79 15.01 -4.69 11.14
N ALA A 80 14.34 -3.70 10.55
CA ALA A 80 14.71 -2.30 10.73
C ALA A 80 14.27 -1.77 12.11
N SER A 81 15.05 -0.81 12.63
CA SER A 81 14.62 0.06 13.73
C SER A 81 13.36 0.83 13.35
N ASP A 82 12.63 1.41 14.31
CA ASP A 82 11.38 2.11 13.99
C ASP A 82 11.57 3.27 13.00
N TRP A 83 12.65 4.04 13.17
CA TRP A 83 13.00 5.11 12.21
C TRP A 83 13.34 4.56 10.83
N GLY A 84 14.17 3.51 10.75
CA GLY A 84 14.53 2.86 9.49
C GLY A 84 13.31 2.22 8.80
N ARG A 85 12.44 1.59 9.57
CA ARG A 85 11.19 0.98 9.10
C ARG A 85 10.27 2.03 8.50
N LYS A 86 10.11 3.17 9.18
CA LYS A 86 9.31 4.30 8.66
C LYS A 86 9.87 4.80 7.32
N LYS A 87 11.19 4.95 7.19
CA LYS A 87 11.81 5.38 5.93
C LYS A 87 11.59 4.39 4.78
N ILE A 88 11.76 3.09 5.05
CA ILE A 88 11.47 2.04 4.06
C ILE A 88 9.99 2.07 3.66
N LEU A 89 9.07 2.16 4.63
CA LEU A 89 7.64 2.19 4.34
C LEU A 89 7.20 3.45 3.59
N GLN A 90 7.81 4.61 3.85
CA GLN A 90 7.63 5.82 3.05
C GLN A 90 7.96 5.55 1.58
N GLU A 91 9.13 4.97 1.29
CA GLU A 91 9.56 4.61 -0.07
C GLU A 91 8.62 3.60 -0.73
N VAL A 92 8.22 2.58 0.03
CA VAL A 92 7.35 1.51 -0.43
C VAL A 92 5.96 2.02 -0.81
N VAL A 93 5.33 2.75 0.10
CA VAL A 93 4.01 3.34 -0.14
C VAL A 93 4.06 4.37 -1.26
N PHE A 94 5.11 5.20 -1.34
CA PHE A 94 5.22 6.19 -2.41
C PHE A 94 5.45 5.58 -3.79
N SER A 95 6.03 4.37 -3.84
CA SER A 95 6.20 3.65 -5.09
C SER A 95 4.92 2.97 -5.57
N TYR A 96 3.96 2.74 -4.68
CA TYR A 96 2.69 2.11 -5.05
C TYR A 96 1.84 3.06 -5.92
N PRO A 97 1.49 2.69 -7.18
CA PRO A 97 0.99 3.66 -8.16
C PRO A 97 -0.26 4.44 -7.76
N PRO A 98 -1.29 3.83 -7.15
CA PRO A 98 -2.46 4.58 -6.68
C PRO A 98 -2.12 5.65 -5.63
N PHE A 99 -1.17 5.36 -4.73
CA PHE A 99 -0.71 6.35 -3.76
C PHE A 99 0.06 7.48 -4.44
N ARG A 100 0.95 7.15 -5.39
CA ARG A 100 1.67 8.16 -6.18
C ARG A 100 0.73 9.04 -7.00
N ALA A 101 -0.35 8.48 -7.55
CA ALA A 101 -1.37 9.22 -8.28
C ALA A 101 -2.05 10.28 -7.37
N ILE A 102 -2.48 9.90 -6.16
CA ILE A 102 -3.00 10.85 -5.17
C ILE A 102 -1.96 11.90 -4.82
N ALA A 103 -0.71 11.51 -4.57
CA ALA A 103 0.36 12.44 -4.21
C ALA A 103 0.60 13.48 -5.33
N SER A 104 0.58 13.05 -6.59
CA SER A 104 0.66 13.93 -7.76
C SER A 104 -0.53 14.88 -7.85
N TYR A 105 -1.75 14.40 -7.61
CA TYR A 105 -2.95 15.24 -7.65
C TYR A 105 -2.93 16.30 -6.54
N LEU A 106 -2.46 15.95 -5.34
CA LEU A 106 -2.25 16.88 -4.22
C LEU A 106 -1.14 17.92 -4.46
N LYS A 107 -0.30 17.77 -5.50
CA LYS A 107 0.63 18.83 -5.92
C LYS A 107 -0.12 20.09 -6.36
N GLY A 108 -1.34 19.95 -6.89
CA GLY A 108 -2.23 21.05 -7.29
C GLY A 108 -2.96 21.73 -6.11
N GLY A 109 -2.57 21.44 -4.87
CA GLY A 109 -3.14 22.04 -3.66
C GLY A 109 -3.94 21.05 -2.81
N GLY A 110 -4.39 21.52 -1.64
CA GLY A 110 -5.18 20.71 -0.73
C GLY A 110 -6.55 20.31 -1.31
N ARG A 111 -7.00 19.10 -1.00
CA ARG A 111 -8.27 18.51 -1.47
C ARG A 111 -8.99 17.78 -0.34
N ASP A 112 -10.32 17.73 -0.40
CA ASP A 112 -11.08 16.89 0.51
C ASP A 112 -11.13 15.41 0.05
N ILE A 113 -11.68 14.53 0.90
CA ILE A 113 -11.73 13.09 0.62
C ILE A 113 -12.67 12.72 -0.54
N GLY A 114 -13.71 13.50 -0.78
CA GLY A 114 -14.63 13.33 -1.89
C GLY A 114 -13.89 13.53 -3.20
N GLU A 115 -13.26 14.70 -3.37
CA GLU A 115 -12.47 15.04 -4.55
C GLU A 115 -11.38 13.99 -4.85
N LEU A 116 -10.65 13.56 -3.82
CA LEU A 116 -9.59 12.57 -3.95
C LEU A 116 -10.11 11.18 -4.33
N GLY A 117 -11.28 10.82 -3.84
CA GLY A 117 -11.90 9.55 -4.15
C GLY A 117 -12.49 9.51 -5.54
N GLU A 118 -13.11 10.59 -6.01
CA GLU A 118 -13.57 10.73 -7.40
C GLU A 118 -12.39 10.63 -8.37
N PHE A 119 -11.31 11.37 -8.10
CA PHE A 119 -10.08 11.26 -8.87
C PHE A 119 -9.57 9.80 -8.95
N LEU A 120 -9.54 9.07 -7.84
CA LEU A 120 -9.13 7.67 -7.83
C LEU A 120 -10.06 6.79 -8.68
N ARG A 121 -11.37 6.95 -8.53
CA ARG A 121 -12.36 6.19 -9.31
C ARG A 121 -12.10 6.36 -10.80
N ASP A 122 -11.90 7.60 -11.24
CA ASP A 122 -11.66 7.95 -12.64
C ASP A 122 -10.29 7.42 -13.11
N TRP A 123 -9.25 7.52 -12.28
CA TRP A 123 -7.91 6.96 -12.56
C TRP A 123 -7.93 5.44 -12.74
N PHE A 124 -8.78 4.73 -11.98
CA PHE A 124 -8.99 3.30 -12.11
C PHE A 124 -9.97 2.92 -13.23
N ASN A 125 -10.60 3.89 -13.90
CA ASN A 125 -11.70 3.69 -14.85
C ASN A 125 -12.79 2.77 -14.26
N ALA A 126 -13.20 3.03 -13.00
CA ALA A 126 -14.08 2.17 -12.24
C ALA A 126 -15.46 2.79 -12.00
N SER A 127 -16.51 1.97 -11.93
CA SER A 127 -17.87 2.41 -11.61
C SER A 127 -18.17 2.32 -10.10
N TRP A 128 -17.25 2.80 -9.25
CA TRP A 128 -17.42 2.72 -7.79
C TRP A 128 -18.47 3.71 -7.29
N SER A 129 -19.27 3.26 -6.31
CA SER A 129 -20.17 4.14 -5.55
C SER A 129 -19.37 5.20 -4.78
N GLU A 130 -20.04 6.28 -4.38
CA GLU A 130 -19.45 7.33 -3.56
C GLU A 130 -18.84 6.82 -2.26
N GLU A 131 -19.56 5.95 -1.56
CA GLU A 131 -19.07 5.31 -0.36
C GLU A 131 -17.77 4.53 -0.63
N THR A 132 -17.73 3.78 -1.72
CA THR A 132 -16.60 2.94 -2.09
C THR A 132 -15.37 3.79 -2.43
N TYR A 133 -15.52 4.81 -3.27
CA TYR A 133 -14.37 5.63 -3.66
C TYR A 133 -13.82 6.41 -2.46
N LYS A 134 -14.69 6.86 -1.55
CA LYS A 134 -14.27 7.56 -0.31
C LYS A 134 -13.53 6.60 0.61
N ALA A 135 -14.01 5.36 0.73
CA ALA A 135 -13.33 4.33 1.51
C ALA A 135 -11.93 4.01 0.93
N LYS A 136 -11.80 3.91 -0.40
CA LYS A 136 -10.49 3.70 -1.04
C LYS A 136 -9.53 4.87 -0.81
N ALA A 137 -10.01 6.11 -0.98
CA ALA A 137 -9.20 7.30 -0.69
C ALA A 137 -8.75 7.33 0.78
N ARG A 138 -9.65 7.00 1.72
CA ARG A 138 -9.34 6.96 3.16
C ARG A 138 -8.15 6.07 3.49
N VAL A 139 -8.04 4.91 2.82
CA VAL A 139 -6.91 3.99 3.02
C VAL A 139 -5.58 4.66 2.67
N LEU A 140 -5.47 5.22 1.47
CA LEU A 140 -4.23 5.86 1.01
C LEU A 140 -3.90 7.11 1.84
N LEU A 141 -4.92 7.91 2.19
CA LEU A 141 -4.75 9.09 3.03
C LEU A 141 -4.28 8.73 4.44
N SER A 142 -4.79 7.62 4.98
CA SER A 142 -4.38 7.10 6.28
C SER A 142 -2.92 6.69 6.29
N TRP A 143 -2.48 5.93 5.28
CA TRP A 143 -1.06 5.55 5.14
C TRP A 143 -0.17 6.78 5.01
N GLY A 144 -0.56 7.74 4.15
CA GLY A 144 0.23 8.95 3.92
C GLY A 144 0.33 9.82 5.17
N THR A 145 -0.73 9.90 5.98
CA THR A 145 -0.72 10.64 7.24
C THR A 145 0.17 9.95 8.29
N GLN A 146 0.03 8.64 8.49
CA GLN A 146 0.84 7.87 9.45
C GLN A 146 2.35 7.90 9.10
N LEU A 147 2.66 7.94 7.80
CA LEU A 147 4.01 8.04 7.29
C LEU A 147 4.51 9.49 7.15
N ASN A 148 3.80 10.51 7.62
CA ASN A 148 4.15 11.93 7.47
C ASN A 148 4.40 12.38 6.01
N LEU A 149 3.79 11.69 5.04
CA LEU A 149 3.82 12.05 3.62
C LEU A 149 2.73 13.06 3.28
N PHE A 150 1.58 12.97 3.96
CA PHE A 150 0.47 13.90 3.84
C PHE A 150 0.24 14.61 5.18
N ARG A 151 -0.33 15.82 5.10
CA ARG A 151 -0.89 16.54 6.24
C ARG A 151 -2.39 16.65 6.05
N LYS A 152 -3.10 16.79 7.16
CA LYS A 152 -4.53 17.07 7.15
C LYS A 152 -4.86 18.19 8.12
N TYR A 153 -5.77 19.05 7.74
CA TYR A 153 -6.25 20.14 8.58
C TYR A 153 -7.75 20.37 8.30
N LYS A 154 -8.44 21.03 9.24
CA LYS A 154 -9.84 21.39 9.05
C LYS A 154 -9.92 22.77 8.39
N LYS A 155 -10.72 22.89 7.33
CA LYS A 155 -11.09 24.14 6.67
C LYS A 155 -12.59 24.37 6.88
N ASN A 156 -13.02 25.65 6.89
CA ASN A 156 -14.40 26.17 6.93
C ASN A 156 -15.51 25.11 7.14
N LYS A 157 -16.23 25.19 8.27
CA LYS A 157 -17.30 24.26 8.66
C LYS A 157 -16.84 22.81 8.93
N GLY A 158 -15.55 22.61 9.21
CA GLY A 158 -15.02 21.33 9.69
C GLY A 158 -14.64 20.31 8.62
N ILE A 159 -14.65 20.70 7.34
CA ILE A 159 -14.21 19.86 6.22
C ILE A 159 -12.73 19.56 6.37
N VAL A 160 -12.35 18.28 6.31
CA VAL A 160 -10.95 17.85 6.41
C VAL A 160 -10.32 17.92 5.03
N ILE A 161 -9.29 18.77 4.91
CA ILE A 161 -8.48 18.93 3.72
C ILE A 161 -7.17 18.18 3.92
N TYR A 162 -6.73 17.46 2.89
CA TYR A 162 -5.46 16.77 2.83
C TYR A 162 -4.53 17.52 1.88
N GLU A 163 -3.26 17.63 2.25
CA GLU A 163 -2.21 18.24 1.42
C GLU A 163 -0.95 17.40 1.43
N LEU A 164 -0.10 17.59 0.41
CA LEU A 164 1.21 16.96 0.36
C LEU A 164 2.12 17.59 1.43
N GLY A 165 2.65 16.77 2.34
CA GLY A 165 3.61 17.20 3.35
C GLY A 165 5.00 17.45 2.74
N PRO A 166 5.94 18.04 3.51
CA PRO A 166 7.31 18.29 3.04
C PRO A 166 8.01 17.02 2.55
N GLU A 167 7.82 15.91 3.28
CA GLU A 167 8.43 14.63 2.91
C GLU A 167 7.78 14.03 1.66
N GLY A 168 6.45 14.12 1.53
CA GLY A 168 5.75 13.72 0.32
C GLY A 168 6.18 14.52 -0.91
N ARG A 169 6.42 15.84 -0.77
CA ARG A 169 6.95 16.70 -1.84
C ARG A 169 8.33 16.22 -2.31
N ARG A 170 9.24 15.98 -1.36
CA ARG A 170 10.59 15.43 -1.66
C ARG A 170 10.53 14.12 -2.40
N PHE A 171 9.59 13.23 -2.06
CA PHE A 171 9.40 11.96 -2.78
C PHE A 171 8.82 12.15 -4.18
N LEU A 172 7.91 13.11 -4.37
CA LEU A 172 7.30 13.39 -5.66
C LEU A 172 8.31 13.98 -6.66
N GLU A 173 9.20 14.84 -6.17
CA GLU A 173 10.24 15.52 -6.94
C GLU A 173 11.42 14.60 -7.30
N ARG A 174 11.55 13.43 -6.67
CA ARG A 174 12.57 12.44 -7.04
C ARG A 174 12.22 11.79 -8.39
N GLU A 175 13.11 11.97 -9.36
CA GLU A 175 12.99 11.43 -10.73
C GLU A 175 12.99 9.89 -10.81
N ARG A 176 13.38 9.17 -9.75
CA ARG A 176 13.45 7.70 -9.74
C ARG A 176 12.55 7.07 -8.66
N PRO A 177 11.43 6.42 -9.02
CA PRO A 177 10.78 5.47 -8.13
C PRO A 177 11.68 4.25 -7.93
N PHE A 178 12.09 3.97 -6.69
CA PHE A 178 13.11 2.96 -6.36
C PHE A 178 12.62 1.51 -6.54
N ILE A 179 11.31 1.25 -6.61
CA ILE A 179 10.76 -0.12 -6.53
C ILE A 179 10.34 -0.70 -7.88
N TYR A 180 10.13 0.11 -8.92
CA TYR A 180 9.83 -0.41 -10.27
C TYR A 180 11.08 -0.72 -11.12
N THR A 181 12.28 -0.59 -10.55
CA THR A 181 13.52 -1.08 -11.17
C THR A 181 13.82 -2.56 -10.85
N LEU A 182 12.91 -3.29 -10.20
CA LEU A 182 12.92 -4.75 -10.22
C LEU A 182 12.29 -5.27 -11.52
N LYS A 183 13.04 -5.07 -12.61
CA LYS A 183 13.11 -5.90 -13.80
C LYS A 183 11.83 -6.69 -14.17
N THR A 184 11.16 -6.21 -15.21
CA THR A 184 10.74 -7.02 -16.36
C THR A 184 11.92 -7.78 -16.99
N SER A 185 12.58 -8.65 -16.23
CA SER A 185 13.55 -9.63 -16.70
C SER A 185 12.94 -11.02 -16.52
N ILE A 186 11.78 -11.22 -17.13
CA ILE A 186 11.31 -12.57 -17.42
C ILE A 186 11.88 -12.91 -18.81
N ARG A 187 12.81 -13.87 -18.83
CA ARG A 187 13.30 -14.64 -19.98
C ARG A 187 14.23 -13.94 -20.97
N GLY A 188 15.49 -13.80 -20.55
CA GLY A 188 16.63 -14.21 -21.37
C GLY A 188 17.25 -15.44 -20.71
N ARG A 189 16.72 -16.62 -21.01
CA ARG A 189 17.40 -17.91 -20.85
C ARG A 189 17.29 -18.61 -22.19
N ASP A 190 17.99 -18.09 -23.18
CA ASP A 190 18.62 -18.97 -24.15
C ASP A 190 19.93 -19.40 -23.52
N LYS A 191 19.92 -20.62 -23.00
CA LYS A 191 21.10 -21.49 -22.91
C LYS A 191 20.96 -22.36 -24.15
N GLU A 192 21.86 -22.32 -25.14
CA GLU A 192 23.16 -22.98 -25.07
C GLU A 192 23.14 -24.23 -24.17
N LEU A 193 22.47 -25.27 -24.67
CA LEU A 193 23.02 -26.60 -24.98
C LEU A 193 21.90 -27.47 -25.58
#